data_AF-A0A9P1AKE8-F1
#
_entry.id   AF-A0A9P1AKE8-F1
#
_cell.length_a   1.000
_cell.length_b   1.000
_cell.length_c   1.000
_cell.angle_alpha   90.00
_cell.angle_beta   90.00
_cell.angle_gamma   90.00
#
_symmetry.space_group_name_H-M   'P 1'
#
loop_
_entity.id
_entity.type
_entity.pdbx_description
1 polymer ?
#
loop_
_entity_poly.entity_id
_entity_poly.type
_entity_poly.pdbx_seq_one_letter_code
_entity_poly.pdbx_strand_id
1 'polypeptide(L)'
;MSSPTNVEKGIRRRLPPPLNRMGLFEPYIKDGKKITEIVRLNPVEVFLAGFIPPMFGSISAIAIALIFHNDEISNYNWQCGRARLPSLSRIINLPVERTFWQLFLLFHVPIRVVELITGFSRYKRMRNVNYKRVWLYELSRYLYFVIGLMELIFLSGLSIIGERENIQVHVIFFYVFGICGIVHMIANIFCHAHSLYYLNPYGRLSYNLKILFTTLYVFSTPVLVISFVLYWRQCITWAYDVFALCEYSGVFLNICFHGCAFFDIRYKVTFSVRKIEDVVQNEPSKQPIEALPEKH
;
A
#
# COMPACT_ATOMS: atom_id res chain seq x y z
N MET A 1 -16.77 7.28 -46.71
CA MET A 1 -15.97 7.38 -45.47
C MET A 1 -16.84 6.82 -44.34
N SER A 2 -16.65 5.55 -43.99
CA SER A 2 -17.52 4.83 -43.06
C SER A 2 -17.30 5.33 -41.63
N SER A 3 -18.39 5.72 -40.96
CA SER A 3 -18.37 6.07 -39.54
C SER A 3 -17.92 4.86 -38.70
N PRO A 4 -16.96 5.02 -37.77
CA PRO A 4 -16.48 3.91 -36.96
C PRO A 4 -17.60 3.39 -36.05
N THR A 5 -17.71 2.07 -35.97
CA THR A 5 -18.73 1.37 -35.18
C THR A 5 -18.54 1.62 -33.68
N ASN A 6 -19.60 1.45 -32.88
CA ASN A 6 -19.56 1.68 -31.42
C ASN A 6 -18.50 0.81 -30.69
N VAL A 7 -18.08 -0.30 -31.28
CA VAL A 7 -17.00 -1.17 -30.79
C VAL A 7 -15.64 -0.48 -30.89
N GLU A 8 -15.36 0.19 -32.01
CA GLU A 8 -14.13 0.97 -32.22
C GLU A 8 -14.03 2.17 -31.25
N LYS A 9 -15.14 2.85 -30.97
CA LYS A 9 -15.20 3.90 -29.95
C LYS A 9 -14.91 3.35 -28.54
N GLY A 10 -15.32 2.12 -28.26
CA GLY A 10 -15.05 1.43 -26.99
C GLY A 10 -13.58 0.99 -26.84
N ILE A 11 -12.94 0.57 -27.94
CA ILE A 11 -11.52 0.17 -27.98
C ILE A 11 -10.61 1.40 -27.89
N ARG A 12 -10.94 2.50 -28.58
CA ARG A 12 -10.18 3.76 -28.54
C ARG A 12 -10.15 4.41 -27.15
N ARG A 13 -11.11 4.09 -26.28
CA ARG A 13 -11.10 4.49 -24.85
C ARG A 13 -10.10 3.70 -23.98
N ARG A 14 -9.64 2.53 -24.43
CA ARG A 14 -8.71 1.67 -23.66
C ARG A 14 -7.25 1.87 -24.04
N LEU A 15 -6.97 2.37 -25.23
CA LEU A 15 -5.61 2.69 -25.64
C LEU A 15 -5.16 4.01 -24.99
N PRO A 16 -3.92 4.11 -24.48
CA PRO A 16 -3.36 5.40 -24.10
C PRO A 16 -3.40 6.34 -25.32
N PRO A 17 -3.59 7.66 -25.11
CA PRO A 17 -3.52 8.62 -26.20
C PRO A 17 -2.19 8.45 -26.94
N PRO A 18 -2.15 8.58 -28.28
CA PRO A 18 -0.90 8.45 -29.02
C PRO A 18 0.12 9.45 -28.48
N LEU A 19 1.36 8.98 -28.28
CA LEU A 19 2.48 9.85 -27.95
C LEU A 19 2.84 10.65 -29.21
N ASN A 20 3.09 11.95 -29.04
CA ASN A 20 3.60 12.80 -30.10
C ASN A 20 5.06 12.44 -30.44
N ARG A 21 5.64 13.08 -31.47
CA ARG A 21 7.03 12.86 -31.90
C ARG A 21 8.10 13.10 -30.81
N MET A 22 7.74 13.74 -29.70
CA MET A 22 8.61 14.00 -28.55
C MET A 22 8.36 13.05 -27.38
N GLY A 23 7.52 12.03 -27.55
CA GLY A 23 7.17 11.08 -26.50
C GLY A 23 6.20 11.60 -25.44
N LEU A 24 5.51 12.71 -25.71
CA LEU A 24 4.54 13.35 -24.81
C LEU A 24 3.10 13.05 -25.25
N PHE A 25 2.18 12.93 -24.30
CA PHE A 25 0.76 12.79 -24.63
C PHE A 25 0.23 14.07 -25.28
N GLU A 26 -0.60 13.91 -26.32
CA GLU A 26 -1.23 15.07 -26.97
C GLU A 26 -2.08 15.87 -25.96
N PRO A 27 -1.91 17.21 -25.91
CA PRO A 27 -2.69 18.04 -25.01
C PRO A 27 -4.16 18.04 -25.45
N TYR A 28 -5.07 17.99 -24.48
CA TYR A 28 -6.50 18.09 -24.72
C TYR A 28 -7.10 19.23 -23.91
N ILE A 29 -8.16 19.83 -24.45
CA ILE A 29 -8.89 20.91 -23.79
C ILE A 29 -10.04 20.32 -23.00
N LYS A 30 -10.11 20.64 -21.70
CA LYS A 30 -11.21 20.26 -20.83
C LYS A 30 -11.53 21.43 -19.90
N ASP A 31 -12.81 21.81 -19.82
CA ASP A 31 -13.31 22.87 -18.94
C ASP A 31 -12.55 24.21 -19.11
N GLY A 32 -12.24 24.59 -20.36
CA GLY A 32 -11.48 25.82 -20.67
C GLY A 32 -9.99 25.79 -20.33
N LYS A 33 -9.47 24.62 -19.92
CA LYS A 33 -8.06 24.43 -19.58
C LYS A 33 -7.38 23.47 -20.55
N LYS A 34 -6.16 23.82 -20.96
CA LYS A 34 -5.28 22.95 -21.74
C LYS A 34 -4.56 22.04 -20.76
N ILE A 35 -4.83 20.73 -20.87
CA ILE A 35 -4.23 19.70 -20.03
C ILE A 35 -3.21 18.94 -20.86
N THR A 36 -1.95 18.95 -20.41
CA THR A 36 -0.87 18.17 -21.02
C THR A 36 -0.42 17.10 -20.03
N GLU A 37 -0.55 15.81 -20.37
CA GLU A 37 0.00 14.74 -19.53
C GLU A 37 1.50 14.62 -19.77
N ILE A 38 2.30 14.84 -18.71
CA ILE A 38 3.77 14.82 -18.77
C ILE A 38 4.28 13.40 -18.59
N VAL A 39 3.76 12.69 -17.57
CA VAL A 39 4.17 11.33 -17.21
C VAL A 39 2.95 10.52 -16.87
N ARG A 40 2.87 9.28 -17.36
CA ARG A 40 1.87 8.30 -16.96
C ARG A 40 2.57 7.05 -16.43
N LEU A 41 2.39 6.77 -15.14
CA LEU A 41 2.95 5.58 -14.50
C LEU A 41 1.90 4.47 -14.50
N ASN A 42 2.36 3.26 -14.84
CA ASN A 42 1.53 2.06 -14.73
C ASN A 42 1.28 1.75 -13.25
N PRO A 43 0.03 1.64 -12.79
CA PRO A 43 -0.28 1.32 -11.39
C PRO A 43 0.36 0.01 -10.92
N VAL A 44 0.51 -0.95 -11.82
CA VAL A 44 1.14 -2.23 -11.50
C VAL A 44 2.63 -2.05 -11.20
N GLU A 45 3.35 -1.26 -11.99
CA GLU A 45 4.78 -1.00 -11.76
C GLU A 45 5.00 -0.27 -10.43
N VAL A 46 4.17 0.73 -10.12
CA VAL A 46 4.23 1.45 -8.83
C VAL A 46 4.02 0.48 -7.67
N PHE A 47 3.06 -0.45 -7.79
CA PHE A 47 2.83 -1.46 -6.76
C PHE A 47 3.96 -2.47 -6.66
N LEU A 48 4.48 -2.98 -7.77
CA LEU A 48 5.61 -3.92 -7.75
C LEU A 48 6.86 -3.28 -7.15
N ALA A 49 7.11 -2.00 -7.43
CA ALA A 49 8.19 -1.23 -6.82
C ALA A 49 8.01 -1.09 -5.30
N GLY A 50 6.78 -1.02 -4.80
CA GLY A 50 6.50 -1.01 -3.35
C GLY A 50 6.53 -2.40 -2.72
N PHE A 51 6.13 -3.44 -3.45
CA PHE A 51 5.85 -4.76 -2.88
C PHE A 51 7.04 -5.72 -2.95
N ILE A 52 7.79 -5.72 -4.06
CA ILE A 52 8.91 -6.66 -4.27
C ILE A 52 10.09 -6.39 -3.32
N PRO A 53 10.54 -5.14 -3.13
CA PRO A 53 11.70 -4.87 -2.26
C PRO A 53 11.57 -5.44 -0.85
N PRO A 54 10.53 -5.14 -0.05
CA PRO A 54 10.43 -5.67 1.31
C PRO A 54 10.30 -7.20 1.33
N MET A 55 9.64 -7.82 0.33
CA MET A 55 9.62 -9.28 0.19
C MET A 55 11.01 -9.86 -0.05
N PHE A 56 11.77 -9.27 -0.97
CA PHE A 56 13.13 -9.69 -1.22
C PHE A 56 14.03 -9.49 0.00
N GLY A 57 13.92 -8.35 0.69
CA GLY A 57 14.67 -8.04 1.92
C GLY A 57 14.37 -9.02 3.05
N SER A 58 13.10 -9.35 3.27
CA SER A 58 12.69 -10.33 4.29
C SER A 58 13.15 -11.75 3.98
N ILE A 59 12.96 -12.23 2.75
CA ILE A 59 13.39 -13.58 2.34
C ILE A 59 14.92 -13.68 2.40
N SER A 60 15.64 -12.67 1.90
CA SER A 60 17.11 -12.66 1.92
C SER A 60 17.66 -12.60 3.35
N ALA A 61 17.12 -11.76 4.23
CA ALA A 61 17.53 -11.70 5.63
C ALA A 61 17.35 -13.05 6.34
N ILE A 62 16.18 -13.69 6.17
CA ILE A 62 15.91 -15.02 6.75
C ILE A 62 16.84 -16.08 6.17
N ALA A 63 17.04 -16.08 4.84
CA ALA A 63 17.91 -17.06 4.18
C ALA A 63 19.36 -16.92 4.61
N ILE A 64 19.89 -15.69 4.69
CA ILE A 64 21.26 -15.42 5.14
C ILE A 64 21.43 -15.92 6.59
N ALA A 65 20.48 -15.62 7.47
CA ALA A 65 20.51 -16.05 8.87
C ALA A 65 20.54 -17.58 8.98
N LEU A 66 19.67 -18.27 8.24
CA LEU A 66 19.55 -19.72 8.29
C LEU A 66 20.76 -20.46 7.70
N ILE A 67 21.41 -19.89 6.67
CA ILE A 67 22.53 -20.52 5.95
C ILE A 67 23.86 -20.20 6.62
N PHE A 68 24.10 -18.94 6.99
CA PHE A 68 25.43 -18.46 7.42
C PHE A 68 25.53 -18.25 8.93
N HIS A 69 24.43 -17.93 9.62
CA HIS A 69 24.43 -17.59 11.05
C HIS A 69 23.49 -18.48 11.87
N ASN A 70 23.28 -19.73 11.44
CA ASN A 70 22.31 -20.65 12.05
C ASN A 70 22.57 -20.87 13.56
N ASP A 71 23.84 -21.06 13.94
CA ASP A 71 24.22 -21.28 15.33
C ASP A 71 23.94 -20.03 16.19
N GLU A 72 24.19 -18.83 15.68
CA GLU A 72 23.97 -17.56 16.41
C GLU A 72 22.48 -17.25 16.66
N ILE A 73 21.59 -17.77 15.80
CA ILE A 73 20.15 -17.57 15.89
C ILE A 73 19.41 -18.72 16.58
N SER A 74 19.93 -19.96 16.54
CA SER A 74 19.24 -21.16 17.07
C SER A 74 19.88 -21.75 18.33
N ASN A 75 21.13 -21.38 18.64
CA ASN A 75 21.89 -21.91 19.76
C ASN A 75 22.21 -20.80 20.78
N TYR A 76 21.20 -20.03 21.17
CA TYR A 76 21.35 -19.00 22.19
C TYR A 76 20.43 -19.26 23.38
N ASN A 77 20.96 -18.96 24.57
CA ASN A 77 20.18 -18.93 25.78
C ASN A 77 19.55 -17.55 25.91
N TRP A 78 18.24 -17.54 26.11
CA TRP A 78 17.49 -16.34 26.46
C TRP A 78 16.99 -16.45 27.90
N GLN A 79 16.11 -15.54 28.32
CA GLN A 79 15.61 -15.38 29.68
C GLN A 79 15.35 -16.69 30.45
N CYS A 80 14.69 -17.66 29.82
CA CYS A 80 14.25 -18.89 30.48
C CYS A 80 14.89 -20.17 29.91
N GLY A 81 15.99 -20.03 29.15
CA GLY A 81 16.72 -21.15 28.57
C GLY A 81 16.84 -21.09 27.05
N ARG A 82 17.15 -22.25 26.46
CA ARG A 82 17.48 -22.37 25.03
C ARG A 82 16.23 -22.18 24.15
N ALA A 83 16.27 -21.19 23.27
CA ALA A 83 15.29 -21.02 22.19
C ALA A 83 15.67 -21.92 21.01
N ARG A 84 14.72 -22.66 20.43
CA ARG A 84 15.00 -23.56 19.30
C ARG A 84 14.66 -22.92 17.96
N LEU A 85 13.55 -22.19 17.92
CA LEU A 85 13.14 -21.44 16.74
C LEU A 85 13.48 -19.96 16.90
N PRO A 86 14.33 -19.36 16.05
CA PRO A 86 14.60 -17.93 16.12
C PRO A 86 13.35 -17.13 15.75
N SER A 87 13.05 -16.09 16.52
CA SER A 87 12.04 -15.09 16.15
C SER A 87 12.55 -14.21 15.00
N LEU A 88 11.65 -13.56 14.25
CA LEU A 88 12.04 -12.59 13.22
C LEU A 88 12.79 -11.41 13.83
N SER A 89 12.31 -10.91 14.97
CA SER A 89 12.97 -9.86 15.74
C SER A 89 14.42 -10.22 16.10
N ARG A 90 14.71 -11.51 16.35
CA ARG A 90 16.07 -12.01 16.58
C ARG A 90 16.91 -12.03 15.30
N ILE A 91 16.36 -12.51 14.18
CA ILE A 91 17.06 -12.55 12.89
C ILE A 91 17.49 -11.15 12.44
N ILE A 92 16.56 -10.20 12.46
CA ILE A 92 16.83 -8.82 12.03
C ILE A 92 17.70 -8.04 13.02
N ASN A 93 18.08 -8.66 14.13
CA ASN A 93 19.02 -8.07 15.07
C ASN A 93 20.49 -8.32 14.69
N LEU A 94 20.77 -9.28 13.80
CA LEU A 94 22.14 -9.51 13.31
C LEU A 94 22.55 -8.42 12.30
N PRO A 95 23.82 -7.98 12.27
CA PRO A 95 24.23 -6.79 11.51
C PRO A 95 23.95 -6.86 10.00
N VAL A 96 24.21 -8.02 9.39
CA VAL A 96 24.10 -8.21 7.94
C VAL A 96 22.62 -8.27 7.54
N GLU A 97 21.87 -9.14 8.20
CA GLU A 97 20.43 -9.36 8.03
C GLU A 97 19.65 -8.07 8.24
N ARG A 98 20.00 -7.33 9.29
CA ARG A 98 19.43 -6.02 9.59
C ARG A 98 19.64 -5.04 8.45
N THR A 99 20.84 -5.00 7.87
CA THR A 99 21.16 -4.05 6.79
C THR A 99 20.31 -4.34 5.55
N PHE A 100 20.22 -5.61 5.15
CA PHE A 100 19.34 -6.03 4.05
C PHE A 100 17.88 -5.70 4.37
N TRP A 101 17.41 -6.06 5.56
CA TRP A 101 16.03 -5.79 6.00
C TRP A 101 15.69 -4.30 5.93
N GLN A 102 16.51 -3.44 6.56
CA GLN A 102 16.27 -2.01 6.64
C GLN A 102 16.32 -1.34 5.27
N LEU A 103 17.33 -1.67 4.44
CA LEU A 103 17.48 -1.07 3.11
C LEU A 103 16.22 -1.28 2.27
N PHE A 104 15.75 -2.52 2.18
CA PHE A 104 14.61 -2.87 1.34
C PHE A 104 13.26 -2.45 1.95
N LEU A 105 13.12 -2.51 3.28
CA LEU A 105 11.90 -2.08 3.96
C LEU A 105 11.71 -0.57 3.87
N LEU A 106 12.76 0.21 4.15
CA LEU A 106 12.71 1.68 4.13
C LEU A 106 12.55 2.23 2.72
N PHE A 107 13.12 1.57 1.70
CA PHE A 107 12.87 1.91 0.30
C PHE A 107 11.38 1.88 -0.07
N HIS A 108 10.63 0.93 0.50
CA HIS A 108 9.20 0.75 0.21
C HIS A 108 8.29 1.78 0.91
N VAL A 109 8.73 2.38 2.03
CA VAL A 109 7.95 3.31 2.85
C VAL A 109 7.33 4.47 2.04
N PRO A 110 8.07 5.25 1.24
CA PRO A 110 7.48 6.34 0.46
C PRO A 110 6.43 5.86 -0.54
N ILE A 111 6.61 4.67 -1.13
CA ILE A 111 5.65 4.10 -2.09
C ILE A 111 4.33 3.75 -1.38
N ARG A 112 4.40 3.24 -0.15
CA ARG A 112 3.20 3.02 0.67
C ARG A 112 2.50 4.29 1.10
N VAL A 113 3.25 5.37 1.36
CA VAL A 113 2.63 6.68 1.63
C VAL A 113 1.80 7.11 0.41
N VAL A 114 2.33 6.94 -0.81
CA VAL A 114 1.56 7.19 -2.04
C VAL A 114 0.33 6.28 -2.14
N GLU A 115 0.44 5.01 -1.78
CA GLU A 115 -0.69 4.08 -1.72
C GLU A 115 -1.79 4.58 -0.76
N LEU A 116 -1.43 4.98 0.46
CA LEU A 116 -2.36 5.50 1.47
C LEU A 116 -3.06 6.78 1.01
N ILE A 117 -2.30 7.74 0.44
CA ILE A 117 -2.87 8.99 -0.11
C ILE A 117 -3.86 8.66 -1.23
N THR A 118 -3.48 7.74 -2.13
CA THR A 118 -4.32 7.29 -3.23
C THR A 118 -5.58 6.60 -2.73
N GLY A 119 -5.46 5.73 -1.72
CA GLY A 119 -6.56 5.06 -1.04
C GLY A 119 -7.52 6.05 -0.39
N PHE A 120 -7.01 7.05 0.33
CA PHE A 120 -7.80 8.06 1.02
C PHE A 120 -8.64 8.91 0.05
N SER A 121 -8.04 9.34 -1.06
CA SER A 121 -8.73 10.07 -2.14
C SER A 121 -9.76 9.18 -2.85
N ARG A 122 -9.39 7.92 -3.13
CA ARG A 122 -10.24 6.93 -3.78
C ARG A 122 -11.51 6.63 -2.98
N TYR A 123 -11.39 6.38 -1.68
CA TYR A 123 -12.54 6.10 -0.82
C TYR A 123 -13.51 7.29 -0.75
N LYS A 124 -13.01 8.53 -0.76
CA LYS A 124 -13.87 9.72 -0.83
C LYS A 124 -14.68 9.77 -2.13
N ARG A 125 -14.02 9.54 -3.28
CA ARG A 125 -14.65 9.64 -4.61
C ARG A 125 -15.65 8.52 -4.89
N MET A 126 -15.39 7.32 -4.39
CA MET A 126 -16.15 6.09 -4.70
C MET A 126 -17.10 5.67 -3.58
N ARG A 127 -17.45 6.60 -2.69
CA ARG A 127 -18.42 6.37 -1.62
C ARG A 127 -19.79 6.03 -2.19
N ASN A 128 -20.44 5.01 -1.66
CA ASN A 128 -21.81 4.66 -2.04
C ASN A 128 -22.78 5.78 -1.61
N VAL A 129 -23.54 6.34 -2.57
CA VAL A 129 -24.50 7.42 -2.35
C VAL A 129 -25.67 6.98 -1.47
N ASN A 130 -26.03 5.69 -1.50
CA ASN A 130 -27.14 5.14 -0.74
C ASN A 130 -26.81 4.88 0.74
N TYR A 131 -25.57 5.11 1.18
CA TYR A 131 -25.17 4.85 2.55
C TYR A 131 -25.58 5.99 3.48
N LYS A 132 -26.53 5.72 4.39
CA LYS A 132 -27.11 6.74 5.29
C LYS A 132 -26.15 7.25 6.37
N ARG A 133 -25.19 6.44 6.84
CA ARG A 133 -24.29 6.79 7.96
C ARG A 133 -22.97 7.40 7.49
N VAL A 134 -23.04 8.55 6.84
CA VAL A 134 -21.87 9.22 6.24
C VAL A 134 -20.74 9.48 7.24
N TRP A 135 -21.06 9.86 8.48
CA TRP A 135 -20.06 10.13 9.51
C TRP A 135 -19.17 8.92 9.83
N LEU A 136 -19.73 7.71 9.96
CA LEU A 136 -18.96 6.50 10.20
C LEU A 136 -18.02 6.16 9.04
N TYR A 137 -18.47 6.41 7.81
CA TYR A 137 -17.65 6.19 6.63
C TYR A 137 -16.46 7.15 6.59
N GLU A 138 -16.70 8.43 6.86
CA GLU A 138 -15.63 9.43 6.93
C GLU A 138 -14.66 9.11 8.07
N LEU A 139 -15.16 8.76 9.26
CA LEU A 139 -14.33 8.32 10.38
C LEU A 139 -13.44 7.14 9.99
N SER A 140 -14.00 6.09 9.39
CA SER A 140 -13.23 4.93 8.91
C SER A 140 -12.21 5.31 7.85
N ARG A 141 -12.52 6.28 6.97
CA ARG A 141 -11.60 6.78 5.95
C ARG A 141 -10.42 7.52 6.57
N TYR A 142 -10.65 8.34 7.59
CA TYR A 142 -9.58 9.01 8.35
C TYR A 142 -8.76 8.01 9.17
N LEU A 143 -9.41 7.04 9.83
CA LEU A 143 -8.72 5.97 10.56
C LEU A 143 -7.82 5.15 9.62
N TYR A 144 -8.32 4.75 8.45
CA TYR A 144 -7.52 4.06 7.43
C TYR A 144 -6.22 4.80 7.11
N PHE A 145 -6.31 6.12 6.90
CA PHE A 145 -5.17 6.93 6.51
C PHE A 145 -4.21 7.20 7.68
N VAL A 146 -4.72 7.75 8.79
CA VAL A 146 -3.89 8.15 9.95
C VAL A 146 -3.27 6.92 10.60
N ILE A 147 -4.06 5.88 10.86
CA ILE A 147 -3.54 4.66 11.49
C ILE A 147 -2.63 3.90 10.52
N GLY A 148 -2.89 3.94 9.21
CA GLY A 148 -1.96 3.42 8.21
C GLY A 148 -0.61 4.13 8.25
N LEU A 149 -0.59 5.47 8.36
CA LEU A 149 0.67 6.20 8.53
C LEU A 149 1.39 5.82 9.83
N MET A 150 0.66 5.67 10.94
CA MET A 150 1.23 5.22 12.20
C MET A 150 1.79 3.79 12.09
N GLU A 151 1.08 2.87 11.43
CA GLU A 151 1.58 1.50 11.14
C GLU A 151 2.94 1.56 10.42
N LEU A 152 3.08 2.41 9.40
CA LEU A 152 4.33 2.61 8.67
C LEU A 152 5.46 3.21 9.51
N ILE A 153 5.15 4.20 10.35
CA ILE A 153 6.12 4.82 11.25
C ILE A 153 6.62 3.78 12.26
N PHE A 154 5.72 3.02 12.89
CA PHE A 154 6.10 2.01 13.87
C PHE A 154 6.78 0.80 13.25
N LEU A 155 6.40 0.39 12.03
CA LEU A 155 7.13 -0.64 11.28
C LEU A 155 8.56 -0.19 10.96
N SER A 156 8.74 1.07 10.57
CA SER A 156 10.06 1.65 10.32
C SER A 156 10.87 1.73 11.62
N GLY A 157 10.26 2.20 12.70
CA GLY A 157 10.86 2.25 14.03
C GLY A 157 11.28 0.88 14.55
N LEU A 158 10.41 -0.13 14.42
CA LEU A 158 10.67 -1.53 14.76
C LEU A 158 11.85 -2.11 13.97
N SER A 159 12.01 -1.67 12.72
CA SER A 159 13.10 -2.11 11.84
C SER A 159 14.42 -1.41 12.14
N ILE A 160 14.39 -0.15 12.61
CA ILE A 160 15.58 0.66 12.90
C ILE A 160 16.11 0.36 14.30
N ILE A 161 15.23 0.31 15.31
CA ILE A 161 15.58 0.09 16.71
C ILE A 161 15.39 -1.40 17.02
N GLY A 162 16.48 -2.15 17.03
CA GLY A 162 16.49 -3.56 17.38
C GLY A 162 16.60 -3.80 18.89
N GLU A 163 16.60 -5.08 19.27
CA GLU A 163 16.77 -5.51 20.67
C GLU A 163 18.14 -5.10 21.25
N ARG A 164 19.18 -4.95 20.42
CA ARG A 164 20.53 -4.50 20.83
C ARG A 164 20.54 -3.07 21.35
N GLU A 165 19.78 -2.19 20.71
CA GLU A 165 19.76 -0.77 21.05
C GLU A 165 18.90 -0.53 22.29
N ASN A 166 17.67 -1.01 22.26
CA ASN A 166 16.75 -0.92 23.40
C ASN A 166 15.60 -1.92 23.27
N ILE A 167 15.68 -3.00 24.05
CA ILE A 167 14.65 -4.05 24.07
C ILE A 167 13.26 -3.53 24.44
N GLN A 168 13.15 -2.59 25.37
CA GLN A 168 11.85 -2.07 25.81
C GLN A 168 11.16 -1.28 24.69
N VAL A 169 11.91 -0.41 24.02
CA VAL A 169 11.39 0.40 22.91
C VAL A 169 11.02 -0.50 21.73
N HIS A 170 11.85 -1.51 21.41
CA HIS A 170 11.57 -2.47 20.36
C HIS A 170 10.24 -3.20 20.59
N VAL A 171 10.02 -3.71 21.81
CA VAL A 171 8.77 -4.38 22.19
C VAL A 171 7.57 -3.43 22.14
N ILE A 172 7.73 -2.16 22.55
CA ILE A 172 6.68 -1.15 22.42
C ILE A 172 6.33 -0.93 20.95
N PHE A 173 7.31 -0.74 20.08
CA PHE A 173 7.06 -0.59 18.63
C PHE A 173 6.38 -1.81 18.04
N PHE A 174 6.76 -3.01 18.46
CA PHE A 174 6.14 -4.24 18.02
C PHE A 174 4.63 -4.27 18.34
N TYR A 175 4.25 -3.95 19.59
CA TYR A 175 2.84 -3.92 19.97
C TYR A 175 2.05 -2.81 19.28
N VAL A 176 2.60 -1.60 19.23
CA VAL A 176 1.87 -0.47 18.64
C VAL A 176 1.72 -0.67 17.12
N PHE A 177 2.75 -1.19 16.43
CA PHE A 177 2.65 -1.62 15.04
C PHE A 177 1.51 -2.63 14.83
N GLY A 178 1.45 -3.69 15.66
CA GLY A 178 0.41 -4.71 15.55
C GLY A 178 -1.02 -4.16 15.75
N ILE A 179 -1.22 -3.31 16.78
CA ILE A 179 -2.52 -2.67 17.05
C ILE A 179 -2.90 -1.73 15.90
N CYS A 180 -1.97 -0.88 15.44
CA CYS A 180 -2.20 -0.02 14.28
C CYS A 180 -2.56 -0.84 13.04
N GLY A 181 -1.84 -1.93 12.78
CA GLY A 181 -2.13 -2.85 11.66
C GLY A 181 -3.56 -3.40 11.71
N ILE A 182 -4.02 -3.89 12.87
CA ILE A 182 -5.39 -4.40 13.04
C ILE A 182 -6.43 -3.30 12.74
N VAL A 183 -6.27 -2.13 13.35
CA VAL A 183 -7.21 -1.02 13.16
C VAL A 183 -7.20 -0.54 11.71
N HIS A 184 -6.03 -0.46 11.06
CA HIS A 184 -5.90 -0.15 9.65
C HIS A 184 -6.62 -1.17 8.76
N MET A 185 -6.41 -2.46 9.00
CA MET A 185 -7.05 -3.55 8.25
C MET A 185 -8.57 -3.49 8.35
N ILE A 186 -9.11 -3.32 9.57
CA ILE A 186 -10.56 -3.21 9.80
C ILE A 186 -11.12 -1.97 9.11
N ALA A 187 -10.46 -0.81 9.23
CA ALA A 187 -10.88 0.42 8.58
C ALA A 187 -10.87 0.29 7.04
N ASN A 188 -9.86 -0.38 6.48
CA ASN A 188 -9.76 -0.67 5.04
C ASN A 188 -10.91 -1.57 4.57
N ILE A 189 -11.19 -2.66 5.27
CA ILE A 189 -12.29 -3.58 4.97
C ILE A 189 -13.64 -2.85 5.01
N PHE A 190 -13.87 -2.04 6.05
CA PHE A 190 -15.10 -1.28 6.19
C PHE A 190 -15.28 -0.28 5.04
N CYS A 191 -14.24 0.48 4.71
CA CYS A 191 -14.24 1.41 3.59
C CYS A 191 -14.43 0.69 2.24
N HIS A 192 -13.84 -0.50 2.08
CA HIS A 192 -13.96 -1.33 0.89
C HIS A 192 -15.39 -1.84 0.70
N ALA A 193 -16.00 -2.41 1.74
CA ALA A 193 -17.38 -2.92 1.72
C ALA A 193 -18.41 -1.86 1.32
N HIS A 194 -18.21 -0.63 1.77
CA HIS A 194 -19.16 0.48 1.57
C HIS A 194 -18.81 1.38 0.39
N SER A 195 -17.76 1.03 -0.36
CA SER A 195 -17.40 1.71 -1.60
C SER A 195 -17.96 0.95 -2.81
N LEU A 196 -18.19 1.65 -3.92
CA LEU A 196 -18.51 1.03 -5.22
C LEU A 196 -17.37 0.10 -5.73
N TYR A 197 -16.26 0.03 -5.01
CA TYR A 197 -15.09 -0.78 -5.33
C TYR A 197 -15.34 -2.30 -5.20
N TYR A 198 -16.35 -2.70 -4.42
CA TYR A 198 -16.81 -4.09 -4.30
C TYR A 198 -17.29 -4.70 -5.63
N LEU A 199 -17.57 -3.87 -6.64
CA LEU A 199 -18.03 -4.31 -7.95
C LEU A 199 -16.96 -5.08 -8.74
N ASN A 200 -17.45 -6.01 -9.56
CA ASN A 200 -16.68 -6.92 -10.42
C ASN A 200 -15.73 -6.19 -11.39
N PRO A 201 -14.65 -6.85 -11.89
CA PRO A 201 -14.39 -8.30 -11.81
C PRO A 201 -13.67 -8.80 -10.54
N TYR A 202 -12.80 -8.01 -9.91
CA TYR A 202 -11.94 -8.50 -8.80
C TYR A 202 -12.23 -7.86 -7.43
N GLY A 203 -13.21 -6.97 -7.32
CA GLY A 203 -13.54 -6.28 -6.07
C GLY A 203 -13.95 -7.23 -4.93
N ARG A 204 -14.67 -8.31 -5.27
CA ARG A 204 -15.11 -9.36 -4.32
C ARG A 204 -13.97 -10.28 -3.89
N LEU A 205 -13.08 -10.65 -4.82
CA LEU A 205 -11.91 -11.47 -4.50
C LEU A 205 -10.99 -10.74 -3.52
N SER A 206 -10.65 -9.48 -3.82
CA SER A 206 -9.85 -8.62 -2.93
C SER A 206 -10.50 -8.50 -1.54
N TYR A 207 -11.82 -8.29 -1.49
CA TYR A 207 -12.57 -8.20 -0.24
C TYR A 207 -12.50 -9.48 0.60
N ASN A 208 -12.76 -10.63 -0.02
CA ASN A 208 -12.75 -11.93 0.67
C ASN A 208 -11.35 -12.28 1.18
N LEU A 209 -10.30 -12.01 0.39
CA LEU A 209 -8.91 -12.21 0.81
C LEU A 209 -8.53 -11.30 1.98
N LYS A 210 -8.91 -10.02 1.95
CA LYS A 210 -8.70 -9.09 3.06
C LYS A 210 -9.37 -9.59 4.34
N ILE A 211 -10.63 -10.02 4.28
CA ILE A 211 -11.32 -10.60 5.45
C ILE A 211 -10.57 -11.82 5.97
N LEU A 212 -10.19 -12.75 5.08
CA LEU A 212 -9.47 -13.96 5.46
C LEU A 212 -8.17 -13.63 6.20
N PHE A 213 -7.31 -12.79 5.60
CA PHE A 213 -6.02 -12.44 6.18
C PHE A 213 -6.16 -11.65 7.48
N THR A 214 -7.08 -10.68 7.55
CA THR A 214 -7.34 -9.94 8.79
C THR A 214 -7.89 -10.86 9.89
N THR A 215 -8.77 -11.79 9.55
CA THR A 215 -9.32 -12.74 10.53
C THR A 215 -8.22 -13.62 11.11
N LEU A 216 -7.37 -14.20 10.25
CA LEU A 216 -6.22 -15.00 10.68
C LEU A 216 -5.24 -14.18 11.53
N TYR A 217 -4.97 -12.92 11.16
CA TYR A 217 -4.07 -12.03 11.90
C TYR A 217 -4.63 -11.67 13.28
N VAL A 218 -5.93 -11.37 13.36
CA VAL A 218 -6.60 -11.06 14.64
C VAL A 218 -6.61 -12.27 15.57
N PHE A 219 -6.79 -13.49 15.04
CA PHE A 219 -6.73 -14.70 15.87
C PHE A 219 -5.30 -15.08 16.28
N SER A 220 -4.28 -14.82 15.45
CA SER A 220 -2.89 -15.11 15.82
C SER A 220 -2.35 -14.15 16.89
N THR A 221 -2.89 -12.92 16.97
CA THR A 221 -2.39 -11.89 17.89
C THR A 221 -2.53 -12.27 19.37
N PRO A 222 -3.70 -12.73 19.89
CA PRO A 222 -3.81 -13.22 21.26
C PRO A 222 -2.87 -14.38 21.57
N VAL A 223 -2.72 -15.33 20.63
CA VAL A 223 -1.80 -16.46 20.81
C VAL A 223 -0.36 -15.96 20.95
N LEU A 224 0.04 -15.00 20.12
CA LEU A 224 1.35 -14.36 20.20
C LEU A 224 1.59 -13.70 21.56
N VAL A 225 0.64 -12.89 22.03
CA VAL A 225 0.74 -12.17 23.31
C VAL A 225 0.79 -13.15 24.49
N ILE A 226 -0.10 -14.15 24.50
CA ILE A 226 -0.16 -15.16 25.57
C ILE A 226 1.15 -15.94 25.61
N SER A 227 1.65 -16.42 24.46
CA SER A 227 2.92 -17.14 24.38
C SER A 227 4.11 -16.30 24.88
N PHE A 228 4.15 -15.01 24.53
CA PHE A 228 5.18 -14.11 25.04
C PHE A 228 5.11 -13.95 26.57
N VAL A 229 3.91 -13.77 27.13
CA VAL A 229 3.70 -13.64 28.58
C VAL A 229 4.02 -14.94 29.32
N LEU A 230 3.60 -16.09 28.81
CA LEU A 230 3.90 -17.40 29.39
C LEU A 230 5.41 -17.66 29.43
N TYR A 231 6.10 -17.33 28.35
CA TYR A 231 7.55 -17.45 28.30
C TYR A 231 8.22 -16.50 29.31
N TRP A 232 7.81 -15.23 29.37
CA TRP A 232 8.45 -14.22 30.22
C TRP A 232 8.14 -14.37 31.71
N ARG A 233 6.90 -14.74 32.08
CA ARG A 233 6.43 -14.80 33.47
C ARG A 233 6.52 -16.18 34.08
N GLN A 234 6.32 -17.23 33.29
CA GLN A 234 6.22 -18.61 33.79
C GLN A 234 7.39 -19.48 33.31
N CYS A 235 8.33 -18.93 32.53
CA CYS A 235 9.48 -19.65 31.99
C CYS A 235 9.13 -20.96 31.26
N ILE A 236 8.00 -20.97 30.55
CA ILE A 236 7.60 -22.07 29.69
C ILE A 236 8.38 -22.01 28.38
N THR A 237 9.41 -22.83 28.22
CA THR A 237 10.37 -22.73 27.10
C THR A 237 9.75 -22.89 25.71
N TRP A 238 8.81 -23.82 25.53
CA TRP A 238 8.13 -24.04 24.24
C TRP A 238 7.23 -22.86 23.83
N ALA A 239 6.83 -22.01 24.77
CA ALA A 239 6.00 -20.85 24.45
C ALA A 239 6.76 -19.82 23.58
N TYR A 240 8.09 -19.77 23.67
CA TYR A 240 8.91 -18.94 22.79
C TYR A 240 8.81 -19.37 21.32
N ASP A 241 8.88 -20.68 21.06
CA ASP A 241 8.79 -21.20 19.69
C ASP A 241 7.40 -20.89 19.09
N VAL A 242 6.33 -20.98 19.89
CA VAL A 242 4.97 -20.57 19.46
C VAL A 242 4.90 -19.07 19.18
N PHE A 243 5.50 -18.24 20.03
CA PHE A 243 5.61 -16.80 19.79
C PHE A 243 6.30 -16.51 18.45
N ALA A 244 7.45 -17.13 18.19
CA ALA A 244 8.19 -16.97 16.94
C ALA A 244 7.34 -17.39 15.72
N LEU A 245 6.65 -18.54 15.78
CA LEU A 245 5.75 -18.98 14.70
C LEU A 245 4.60 -17.99 14.44
N CYS A 246 3.99 -17.45 15.50
CA CYS A 246 2.96 -16.43 15.37
C CYS A 246 3.51 -15.12 14.77
N GLU A 247 4.75 -14.75 15.09
CA GLU A 247 5.40 -13.58 14.51
C GLU A 247 5.62 -13.75 13.00
N TYR A 248 6.19 -14.88 12.55
CA TYR A 248 6.32 -15.21 11.12
C TYR A 248 4.97 -15.17 10.41
N SER A 249 3.97 -15.81 11.02
CA SER A 249 2.60 -15.85 10.47
C SER A 249 2.00 -14.46 10.39
N GLY A 250 2.17 -13.61 11.42
CA GLY A 250 1.70 -12.23 11.45
C GLY A 250 2.31 -11.39 10.34
N VAL A 251 3.64 -11.44 10.17
CA VAL A 251 4.34 -10.71 9.10
C VAL A 251 3.87 -11.18 7.72
N PHE A 252 3.77 -12.49 7.51
CA PHE A 252 3.25 -13.05 6.25
C PHE A 252 1.82 -12.57 5.95
N LEU A 253 0.91 -12.66 6.93
CA LEU A 253 -0.48 -12.22 6.78
C LEU A 253 -0.59 -10.71 6.53
N ASN A 254 0.26 -9.90 7.15
CA ASN A 254 0.34 -8.46 6.91
C ASN A 254 0.78 -8.18 5.46
N ILE A 255 1.83 -8.85 4.97
CA ILE A 255 2.28 -8.76 3.57
C ILE A 255 1.15 -9.18 2.61
N CYS A 256 0.50 -10.31 2.86
CA CYS A 256 -0.60 -10.79 2.01
C CYS A 256 -1.80 -9.83 1.99
N PHE A 257 -2.16 -9.25 3.13
CA PHE A 257 -3.24 -8.26 3.22
C PHE A 257 -2.95 -7.06 2.34
N HIS A 258 -1.76 -6.47 2.46
CA HIS A 258 -1.37 -5.32 1.65
C HIS A 258 -1.13 -5.68 0.18
N GLY A 259 -0.71 -6.92 -0.09
CA GLY A 259 -0.64 -7.47 -1.45
C GLY A 259 -1.98 -7.49 -2.18
N CYS A 260 -3.09 -7.52 -1.45
CA CYS A 260 -4.43 -7.41 -2.05
C CYS A 260 -4.66 -6.06 -2.76
N ALA A 261 -3.87 -5.03 -2.46
CA ALA A 261 -3.92 -3.75 -3.16
C ALA A 261 -3.66 -3.90 -4.67
N PHE A 262 -2.96 -4.95 -5.12
CA PHE A 262 -2.80 -5.27 -6.54
C PHE A 262 -4.14 -5.40 -7.26
N PHE A 263 -5.08 -6.14 -6.68
CA PHE A 263 -6.44 -6.30 -7.22
C PHE A 263 -7.23 -4.99 -7.15
N ASP A 264 -6.82 -4.07 -6.27
CA ASP A 264 -7.46 -2.78 -6.06
C ASP A 264 -6.97 -1.65 -6.99
N ILE A 265 -5.89 -1.85 -7.75
CA ILE A 265 -5.33 -0.78 -8.59
C ILE A 265 -5.22 -1.16 -10.06
N ARG A 266 -4.94 -2.43 -10.39
CA ARG A 266 -4.46 -2.91 -11.71
C ARG A 266 -5.27 -2.40 -12.92
N TYR A 267 -6.57 -2.15 -12.74
CA TYR A 267 -7.46 -1.69 -13.83
C TYR A 267 -8.35 -0.50 -13.47
N LYS A 268 -8.17 0.07 -12.27
CA LYS A 268 -9.11 1.09 -11.73
C LYS A 268 -8.44 2.44 -11.43
N VAL A 269 -7.10 2.49 -11.43
CA VAL A 269 -6.32 3.69 -11.13
C VAL A 269 -5.41 4.01 -12.31
N THR A 270 -5.06 5.28 -12.49
CA THR A 270 -3.98 5.70 -13.39
C THR A 270 -3.24 6.82 -12.69
N PHE A 271 -1.92 6.68 -12.58
CA PHE A 271 -1.05 7.71 -12.03
C PHE A 271 -0.57 8.58 -13.19
N SER A 272 -0.87 9.88 -13.16
CA SER A 272 -0.43 10.81 -14.21
C SER A 272 -0.07 12.16 -13.62
N VAL A 273 1.08 12.69 -14.03
CA VAL A 273 1.47 14.08 -13.77
C VAL A 273 0.99 14.92 -14.94
N ARG A 274 0.24 15.99 -14.65
CA ARG A 274 -0.42 16.82 -15.67
C ARG A 274 -0.04 18.29 -15.48
N LYS A 275 0.31 18.97 -16.57
CA LYS A 275 0.39 20.43 -16.63
C LYS A 275 -1.00 20.95 -16.99
N ILE A 276 -1.52 21.87 -16.19
CA ILE A 276 -2.81 22.53 -16.42
C ILE A 276 -2.51 23.99 -16.73
N GLU A 277 -2.87 24.43 -17.93
CA GLU A 277 -2.75 25.81 -18.38
C GLU A 277 -4.15 26.34 -18.67
N ASP A 278 -4.46 27.56 -18.22
CA ASP A 278 -5.72 28.20 -18.60
C ASP A 278 -5.63 28.65 -20.06
N VAL A 279 -6.65 28.38 -20.87
CA VAL A 279 -6.67 28.84 -22.26
C VAL A 279 -7.01 30.33 -22.23
N VAL A 280 -6.00 31.19 -22.41
CA VAL A 280 -6.22 32.61 -22.64
C VAL A 280 -7.03 32.75 -23.93
N GLN A 281 -8.29 33.16 -23.82
CA GLN A 281 -9.08 33.61 -24.96
C GLN A 281 -8.44 34.91 -25.47
N ASN A 282 -7.53 34.81 -26.44
CA ASN A 282 -7.17 35.98 -27.23
C ASN A 282 -8.41 36.37 -28.04
N GLU A 283 -8.88 37.61 -27.85
CA GLU A 283 -10.00 38.20 -28.57
C GLU A 283 -9.87 37.98 -30.10
N PRO A 284 -10.98 37.76 -30.82
CA PRO A 284 -10.92 37.70 -32.28
C PRO A 284 -10.53 39.08 -32.81
N SER A 285 -9.42 39.14 -33.55
CA SER A 285 -9.08 40.29 -34.38
C SER A 285 -10.27 40.63 -35.27
N LYS A 286 -10.93 41.77 -35.02
CA LYS A 286 -11.88 42.37 -35.95
C LYS A 286 -11.16 42.59 -37.27
N GLN A 287 -11.43 41.76 -38.27
CA GLN A 287 -11.22 42.14 -39.66
C GLN A 287 -12.31 43.18 -40.01
N PRO A 288 -11.97 44.38 -40.51
CA PRO A 288 -12.97 45.30 -41.01
C PRO A 288 -13.60 44.70 -42.25
N ILE A 289 -14.94 44.61 -42.25
CA ILE A 289 -15.74 44.32 -43.42
C ILE A 289 -15.56 45.50 -44.39
N GLU A 290 -14.86 45.25 -45.50
CA GLU A 290 -14.75 46.20 -46.60
C GLU A 290 -16.08 46.21 -47.35
N ALA A 291 -16.83 47.30 -47.20
CA ALA A 291 -18.11 47.50 -47.86
C ALA A 291 -17.91 47.72 -49.36
N LEU A 292 -18.57 46.88 -50.18
CA LEU A 292 -18.79 47.13 -51.60
C LEU A 292 -19.64 48.41 -51.78
N PRO A 293 -19.26 49.35 -52.66
CA PRO A 293 -20.10 50.49 -52.95
C PRO A 293 -21.20 50.11 -53.94
N GLU A 294 -22.45 50.44 -53.59
CA GLU A 294 -23.57 50.55 -54.54
C GLU A 294 -23.20 51.53 -55.65
N LYS A 295 -23.46 51.13 -56.90
CA LYS A 295 -23.69 52.07 -58.00
C LYS A 295 -24.98 51.70 -58.73
N HIS A 296 -25.80 52.74 -58.84
CA HIS A 296 -27.03 52.89 -59.63
C HIS A 296 -26.97 52.30 -61.03
#